data_AF-A0A3B1C8M9-F1
#
_entry.id   AF-A0A3B1C8M9-F1
#
_cell.length_a   1.000
_cell.length_b   1.000
_cell.length_c   1.000
_cell.angle_alpha   90.00
_cell.angle_beta   90.00
_cell.angle_gamma   90.00
#
_symmetry.space_group_name_H-M   'P 1'
#
loop_
_entity.id
_entity.type
_entity.pdbx_description
1 polymer ?
#
loop_
_entity_poly.entity_id
_entity_poly.type
_entity_poly.pdbx_seq_one_letter_code
_entity_poly.pdbx_strand_id
1 'polypeptide(L)' 'MSDKIKWAVEAEDKLKKVPPFARDMAKSMIEDFVKDLGETEVTPELMKKARAKFGM' A
#
# COMPACT_ATOMS: atom_id res chain seq x y z
N MET A 1 4.15 17.77 7.57
CA MET A 1 2.74 17.37 7.57
C MET A 1 2.70 15.88 7.33
N SER A 2 2.25 15.09 8.31
CA SER A 2 2.14 13.65 8.15
C SER A 2 0.89 13.34 7.36
N ASP A 3 0.99 13.31 6.02
CA ASP A 3 -0.06 12.77 5.15
C ASP A 3 -0.21 11.27 5.47
N LYS A 4 -0.93 10.97 6.55
CA LYS A 4 -1.28 9.61 6.95
C LYS A 4 -2.31 9.11 5.94
N ILE A 5 -1.83 8.49 4.86
CA ILE A 5 -2.68 7.66 4.01
C ILE A 5 -3.41 6.66 4.92
N LYS A 6 -4.73 6.62 4.83
CA LYS A 6 -5.54 5.69 5.62
C LYS A 6 -5.41 4.30 5.05
N TRP A 7 -5.20 3.29 5.87
CA TRP A 7 -5.16 1.90 5.41
C TRP A 7 -6.47 1.22 5.77
N ALA A 8 -7.11 0.59 4.79
CA ALA A 8 -8.25 -0.28 5.07
C ALA A 8 -7.79 -1.51 5.86
N VAL A 9 -8.66 -2.05 6.72
CA VAL A 9 -8.34 -3.24 7.54
C VAL A 9 -7.89 -4.42 6.66
N GLU A 10 -8.60 -4.65 5.54
CA GLU A 10 -8.25 -5.67 4.55
C GLU A 10 -6.88 -5.43 3.89
N ALA A 11 -6.50 -4.16 3.76
CA ALA A 11 -5.21 -3.77 3.23
C ALA A 11 -4.10 -4.10 4.24
N GLU A 12 -4.27 -3.72 5.50
CA GLU A 12 -3.32 -4.06 6.57
C GLU A 12 -3.11 -5.57 6.71
N ASP A 13 -4.16 -6.39 6.58
CA ASP A 13 -4.02 -7.85 6.66
C ASP A 13 -3.21 -8.44 5.50
N LYS A 14 -3.31 -7.89 4.30
CA LYS A 14 -2.41 -8.29 3.20
C LYS A 14 -0.98 -7.83 3.45
N LEU A 15 -0.78 -6.63 4.00
CA LEU A 15 0.54 -6.12 4.35
C LEU A 15 1.23 -6.99 5.41
N LYS A 16 0.47 -7.56 6.35
CA LYS A 16 1.00 -8.54 7.32
C LYS A 16 1.56 -9.81 6.67
N LYS A 17 1.01 -10.23 5.52
CA LYS A 17 1.52 -11.38 4.75
C LYS A 17 2.81 -11.08 4.00
N VAL A 18 3.13 -9.81 3.78
CA VAL A 18 4.40 -9.39 3.18
C VAL A 18 5.52 -9.63 4.19
N PRO A 19 6.66 -10.22 3.75
CA PRO A 19 7.81 -10.40 4.61
C PRO A 19 8.31 -9.08 5.22
N PRO A 20 8.83 -9.07 6.46
CA PRO A 20 9.19 -7.85 7.17
C PRO A 20 10.13 -6.93 6.39
N PHE A 21 11.13 -7.51 5.70
CA PHE A 21 12.12 -6.78 4.93
C PHE A 21 11.53 -6.04 3.71
N ALA A 22 10.43 -6.55 3.14
CA ALA A 22 9.74 -5.94 2.01
C ALA A 22 8.53 -5.11 2.46
N ARG A 23 8.13 -5.20 3.74
CA ARG A 23 6.91 -4.57 4.26
C ARG A 23 7.01 -3.05 4.22
N ASP A 24 8.11 -2.48 4.71
CA ASP A 24 8.33 -1.03 4.67
C ASP A 24 8.41 -0.51 3.24
N MET A 25 9.15 -1.20 2.36
CA MET A 25 9.23 -0.84 0.95
C MET A 25 7.86 -0.93 0.26
N ALA A 26 7.12 -2.01 0.45
CA ALA A 26 5.77 -2.17 -0.08
C ALA A 26 4.85 -1.05 0.41
N LYS A 27 4.89 -0.75 1.72
CA LYS A 27 4.06 0.29 2.33
C LYS A 27 4.30 1.64 1.67
N SER A 28 5.55 2.09 1.58
CA SER A 28 5.89 3.38 0.94
C SER A 28 5.48 3.40 -0.53
N MET A 29 5.74 2.34 -1.30
CA MET A 29 5.36 2.27 -2.71
C MET A 29 3.84 2.32 -2.93
N ILE A 30 3.07 1.70 -2.03
CA ILE A 30 1.61 1.73 -2.06
C ILE A 30 1.10 3.12 -1.70
N GLU A 31 1.68 3.75 -0.67
CA GLU A 31 1.34 5.12 -0.27
C GLU A 31 1.60 6.12 -1.38
N ASP A 32 2.76 6.02 -2.05
CA ASP A 32 3.09 6.84 -3.23
C ASP A 32 2.13 6.55 -4.40
N PHE A 33 1.82 5.28 -4.66
CA PHE A 33 0.88 4.91 -5.72
C PHE A 33 -0.54 5.46 -5.48
N VAL A 34 -1.01 5.41 -4.24
CA VAL A 34 -2.33 5.93 -3.83
C VAL A 34 -2.33 7.46 -3.95
N LYS A 35 -1.26 8.12 -3.50
CA LYS A 35 -1.07 9.56 -3.61
C LYS A 35 -1.01 10.04 -5.07
N ASP A 36 -0.32 9.30 -5.93
CA ASP A 36 -0.24 9.58 -7.37
C ASP A 36 -1.61 9.48 -8.05
N LEU A 37 -2.50 8.63 -7.56
CA LEU A 37 -3.88 8.52 -8.02
C LEU A 37 -4.79 9.63 -7.46
N GLY A 38 -4.28 10.49 -6.57
CA GLY A 38 -5.07 11.48 -5.84
C GLY A 38 -5.93 10.88 -4.73
N GLU A 39 -5.71 9.62 -4.40
CA GLU A 39 -6.40 8.92 -3.33
C GLU A 39 -5.66 9.14 -2.01
N THR A 40 -6.38 9.06 -0.90
CA THR A 40 -5.81 9.17 0.45
C THR A 40 -6.10 7.93 1.31
N GLU A 41 -6.62 6.87 0.69
CA GLU A 41 -6.97 5.61 1.33
C GLU A 41 -6.43 4.42 0.54
N VAL A 42 -5.62 3.58 1.20
CA VAL A 42 -5.15 2.31 0.67
C VAL A 42 -6.26 1.28 0.79
N THR A 43 -6.86 0.97 -0.35
CA THR A 43 -7.79 -0.16 -0.49
C THR A 43 -7.07 -1.44 -0.93
N PRO A 44 -7.63 -2.62 -0.62
CA PRO A 44 -7.06 -3.89 -1.08
C PRO A 44 -6.99 -4.04 -2.61
N GLU A 45 -7.81 -3.28 -3.35
CA GLU A 45 -7.77 -3.14 -4.82
C GLU A 45 -6.54 -2.37 -5.30
N LEU A 46 -6.26 -1.21 -4.71
CA LEU A 46 -5.07 -0.41 -5.02
C LEU A 46 -3.78 -1.16 -4.69
N MET A 47 -3.76 -1.89 -3.58
CA MET A 47 -2.64 -2.76 -3.25
C MET A 47 -2.41 -3.89 -4.25
N LYS A 48 -3.49 -4.50 -4.74
CA LYS A 48 -3.41 -5.55 -5.77
C LYS A 48 -2.83 -4.96 -7.06
N LYS A 49 -3.27 -3.76 -7.45
CA LYS A 49 -2.75 -3.02 -8.60
C LYS A 49 -1.28 -2.65 -8.42
N ALA A 50 -0.90 -2.10 -7.26
CA ALA A 50 0.47 -1.77 -6.93
C ALA A 50 1.36 -3.02 -6.98
N ARG A 51 0.97 -4.11 -6.29
CA ARG A 51 1.72 -5.37 -6.31
C ARG A 51 1.91 -5.93 -7.71
N ALA A 52 0.87 -5.90 -8.56
CA ALA A 52 0.96 -6.32 -9.95
C ALA A 52 1.92 -5.44 -10.77
N LYS A 53 1.95 -4.12 -10.50
CA LYS A 53 2.86 -3.16 -11.15
C LYS A 53 4.32 -3.39 -10.75
N PHE A 54 4.56 -3.82 -9.51
CA PHE A 54 5.90 -3.92 -8.92
C PHE A 54 6.47 -5.34 -8.85
N GLY A 55 5.71 -6.36 -9.27
CA GLY A 55 6.23 -7.72 -9.46
C GLY A 55 6.65 -8.46 -8.18
N MET A 56 5.98 -8.18 -7.05
CA MET A 56 6.14 -8.93 -5.78
C MET A 56 5.16 -10.09 -5.65
#